data_AF-A0A7W7IKM5-F1
#
_entry.id   AF-A0A7W7IKM5-F1
#
_cell.length_a   1.000
_cell.length_b   1.000
_cell.length_c   1.000
_cell.angle_alpha   90.00
_cell.angle_beta   90.00
_cell.angle_gamma   90.00
#
_symmetry.space_group_name_H-M   'P 1'
#
loop_
_entity.id
_entity.type
_entity.pdbx_description
1 polymer ?
#
loop_
_entity_poly.entity_id
_entity_poly.type
_entity_poly.pdbx_seq_one_letter_code
_entity_poly.pdbx_strand_id
1 'polypeptide(L)'
;MANPTQNPGGAPRDDQETIRLAAALPEHVRNLNHATAGTPGLTLPSTAYAILGNLGAATFGLDQLLDQLGRFFLRELQAGRLGHDHGQDITEVLSRHGQSLADARRHAQALCAVLTEAQAEINAVHSHPAPSGSGTPAHDEAYDGDRAGASLAAVDFPIPITHPTLLAQPPDSDRPSGAQPRRSNSQEA
;
A
#
# COMPACT_ATOMS: atom_id res chain seq x y z
N MET A 1 9.01 -47.65 -9.29
CA MET A 1 8.32 -46.57 -8.57
C MET A 1 8.56 -45.29 -9.34
N ALA A 2 7.60 -44.85 -10.15
CA ALA A 2 7.72 -43.64 -10.97
C ALA A 2 7.04 -42.49 -10.22
N ASN A 3 7.77 -41.39 -10.07
CA ASN A 3 7.34 -40.14 -9.47
C ASN A 3 6.42 -39.42 -10.47
N PRO A 4 5.15 -39.09 -10.15
CA PRO A 4 4.32 -38.32 -11.05
C PRO A 4 4.83 -36.86 -11.05
N THR A 5 5.50 -36.51 -12.13
CA THR A 5 5.73 -35.15 -12.59
C THR A 5 4.47 -34.32 -12.40
N GLN A 6 4.54 -33.42 -11.42
CA GLN A 6 3.67 -32.25 -11.32
C GLN A 6 3.73 -31.52 -12.66
N ASN A 7 2.60 -31.44 -13.33
CA ASN A 7 2.44 -30.68 -14.56
C ASN A 7 2.37 -29.19 -14.18
N PRO A 8 3.35 -28.33 -14.52
CA PRO A 8 3.27 -26.90 -14.25
C PRO A 8 2.52 -26.21 -15.40
N GLY A 9 1.31 -26.67 -15.65
CA GLY A 9 0.44 -26.18 -16.72
C GLY A 9 -0.97 -26.06 -16.16
N GLY A 10 -1.25 -24.95 -15.49
CA GLY A 10 -2.57 -24.67 -14.95
C GLY A 10 -3.61 -24.85 -16.06
N ALA A 11 -4.64 -25.66 -15.78
CA ALA A 11 -5.77 -25.81 -16.68
C ALA A 11 -6.31 -24.43 -17.07
N PRO A 12 -6.84 -24.26 -18.31
CA PRO A 12 -7.52 -23.03 -18.68
C PRO A 12 -8.55 -22.71 -17.60
N ARG A 13 -8.42 -21.54 -16.96
CA ARG A 13 -9.48 -21.06 -16.08
C ARG A 13 -10.72 -20.87 -16.94
N ASP A 14 -11.83 -21.43 -16.48
CA ASP A 14 -13.14 -21.27 -17.10
C ASP A 14 -13.48 -19.76 -17.20
N ASP A 15 -14.03 -19.33 -18.33
CA ASP A 15 -14.47 -17.94 -18.55
C ASP A 15 -15.47 -17.53 -17.47
N GLN A 16 -16.30 -18.48 -17.02
CA GLN A 16 -17.26 -18.25 -15.95
C GLN A 16 -16.58 -17.94 -14.61
N GLU A 17 -15.44 -18.56 -14.33
CA GLU A 17 -14.66 -18.25 -13.14
C GLU A 17 -14.02 -16.87 -13.25
N THR A 18 -13.53 -16.51 -14.44
CA THR A 18 -12.99 -15.16 -14.70
C THR A 18 -14.06 -14.08 -14.50
N ILE A 19 -15.29 -14.32 -14.96
CA ILE A 19 -16.43 -13.42 -14.74
C ILE A 19 -16.78 -13.32 -13.25
N ARG A 20 -16.78 -14.44 -12.50
CA ARG A 20 -17.02 -14.42 -11.04
C ARG A 20 -15.98 -13.58 -10.30
N LEU A 21 -14.71 -13.70 -10.66
CA LEU A 21 -13.65 -12.88 -10.07
C LEU A 21 -13.88 -11.38 -10.32
N ALA A 22 -14.24 -11.01 -11.55
CA ALA A 22 -14.57 -9.62 -11.88
C ALA A 22 -15.82 -9.12 -11.12
N ALA A 23 -16.86 -9.96 -11.01
CA ALA A 23 -18.09 -9.63 -10.29
C ALA A 23 -17.88 -9.45 -8.78
N ALA A 24 -16.85 -10.07 -8.21
CA ALA A 24 -16.54 -9.93 -6.79
C ALA A 24 -15.87 -8.58 -6.45
N LEU A 25 -15.24 -7.89 -7.41
CA LEU A 25 -14.56 -6.61 -7.18
C LEU A 25 -15.46 -5.53 -6.54
N PRO A 26 -16.64 -5.19 -7.09
CA PRO A 26 -17.52 -4.18 -6.49
C PRO A 26 -17.99 -4.56 -5.08
N GLU A 27 -18.22 -5.84 -4.81
CA GLU A 27 -18.60 -6.33 -3.48
C GLU A 27 -17.46 -6.18 -2.47
N HIS A 28 -16.21 -6.46 -2.87
CA HIS A 28 -15.06 -6.21 -2.00
C HIS A 28 -14.88 -4.72 -1.69
N VAL A 29 -15.06 -3.84 -2.68
CA VAL A 29 -15.04 -2.38 -2.46
C VAL A 29 -16.15 -1.95 -1.51
N ARG A 30 -17.36 -2.48 -1.69
CA ARG A 30 -18.50 -2.20 -0.80
C ARG A 30 -18.22 -2.66 0.64
N ASN A 31 -17.69 -3.86 0.81
CA ASN A 31 -17.33 -4.40 2.12
C ASN A 31 -16.24 -3.54 2.78
N LEU A 32 -15.24 -3.11 2.01
CA LEU A 32 -14.20 -2.21 2.50
C LEU A 32 -14.79 -0.87 2.95
N ASN A 33 -15.68 -0.27 2.16
CA ASN A 33 -16.37 0.97 2.53
C ASN A 33 -17.21 0.83 3.82
N HIS A 34 -17.91 -0.29 4.00
CA HIS A 34 -18.65 -0.55 5.23
C HIS A 34 -17.73 -0.75 6.43
N ALA A 35 -16.61 -1.46 6.26
CA ALA A 35 -15.64 -1.69 7.33
C ALA A 35 -14.94 -0.40 7.78
N THR A 36 -14.72 0.55 6.87
CA THR A 36 -14.08 1.83 7.21
C THR A 36 -15.04 2.87 7.79
N ALA A 37 -16.34 2.83 7.42
CA ALA A 37 -17.35 3.78 7.88
C ALA A 37 -18.21 3.31 9.07
N GLY A 38 -18.28 1.99 9.33
CA GLY A 38 -19.07 1.42 10.43
C GLY A 38 -18.50 1.73 11.81
N THR A 39 -19.20 1.37 12.89
CA THR A 39 -18.64 1.46 14.25
C THR A 39 -17.85 0.18 14.58
N PRO A 40 -16.59 0.23 15.06
CA PRO A 40 -15.81 1.44 15.38
C PRO A 40 -15.11 2.08 14.17
N GLY A 41 -15.09 1.40 13.02
CA GLY A 41 -14.52 1.92 11.76
C GLY A 41 -13.01 1.81 11.76
N LEU A 42 -12.32 2.75 11.12
CA LEU A 42 -10.86 2.85 11.20
C LEU A 42 -10.42 3.26 12.60
N THR A 43 -9.63 2.41 13.26
CA THR A 43 -9.13 2.63 14.62
C THR A 43 -7.65 3.01 14.67
N LEU A 44 -6.88 2.69 13.63
CA LEU A 44 -5.42 2.88 13.57
C LEU A 44 -5.00 3.49 12.22
N PRO A 45 -4.11 4.51 12.21
CA PRO A 45 -3.49 5.03 10.99
C PRO A 45 -2.76 3.97 10.17
N SER A 46 -2.15 2.97 10.83
CA SER A 46 -1.51 1.84 10.14
C SER A 46 -2.49 1.03 9.28
N THR A 47 -3.76 0.95 9.68
CA THR A 47 -4.82 0.32 8.86
C THR A 47 -5.10 1.15 7.62
N ALA A 48 -5.20 2.48 7.73
CA ALA A 48 -5.37 3.36 6.57
C ALA A 48 -4.16 3.28 5.61
N TYR A 49 -2.94 3.25 6.15
CA TYR A 49 -1.70 3.04 5.39
C TYR A 49 -1.73 1.73 4.60
N ALA A 50 -2.12 0.62 5.23
CA ALA A 50 -2.25 -0.67 4.56
C ALA A 50 -3.34 -0.66 3.47
N ILE A 51 -4.48 0.00 3.73
CA ILE A 51 -5.55 0.14 2.74
C ILE A 51 -5.06 0.91 1.49
N LEU A 52 -4.40 2.05 1.68
CA LEU A 52 -3.87 2.85 0.56
C LEU A 52 -2.87 2.04 -0.28
N GLY A 53 -1.94 1.33 0.36
CA GLY A 53 -1.00 0.45 -0.35
C GLY A 53 -1.68 -0.67 -1.13
N ASN A 54 -2.70 -1.32 -0.56
CA ASN A 54 -3.46 -2.37 -1.25
C ASN A 54 -4.28 -1.82 -2.41
N LEU A 55 -4.88 -0.63 -2.28
CA LEU A 55 -5.59 0.03 -3.39
C LEU A 55 -4.63 0.45 -4.51
N GLY A 56 -3.42 0.93 -4.16
CA GLY A 56 -2.34 1.17 -5.12
C GLY A 56 -1.98 -0.10 -5.90
N ALA A 57 -1.75 -1.21 -5.20
CA ALA A 57 -1.46 -2.49 -5.84
C ALA A 57 -2.63 -2.99 -6.73
N ALA A 58 -3.87 -2.85 -6.26
CA ALA A 58 -5.06 -3.25 -7.03
C ALA A 58 -5.22 -2.42 -8.31
N THR A 59 -4.97 -1.12 -8.25
CA THR A 59 -5.07 -0.22 -9.42
C THR A 59 -3.95 -0.46 -10.43
N PHE A 60 -2.74 -0.79 -9.98
CA PHE A 60 -1.68 -1.30 -10.86
C PHE A 60 -2.08 -2.61 -11.54
N GLY A 61 -2.67 -3.57 -10.79
CA GLY A 61 -3.21 -4.80 -11.36
C GLY A 61 -4.34 -4.56 -12.38
N LEU A 62 -5.16 -3.52 -12.18
CA LEU A 62 -6.22 -3.13 -13.11
C LEU A 62 -5.64 -2.64 -14.45
N ASP A 63 -4.57 -1.85 -14.46
CA ASP A 63 -3.87 -1.46 -15.70
C ASP A 63 -3.43 -2.70 -16.50
N GLN A 64 -2.85 -3.68 -15.82
CA GLN A 64 -2.44 -4.94 -16.44
C GLN A 64 -3.63 -5.73 -17.01
N LEU A 65 -4.73 -5.82 -16.26
CA LEU A 65 -5.93 -6.51 -16.71
C LEU A 65 -6.53 -5.85 -17.97
N LEU A 66 -6.60 -4.52 -18.00
CA LEU A 66 -7.10 -3.76 -19.16
C LEU A 66 -6.21 -3.97 -20.40
N ASP A 67 -4.88 -4.01 -20.23
CA ASP A 67 -3.95 -4.33 -21.30
C ASP A 67 -4.16 -5.77 -21.83
N GLN A 68 -4.40 -6.73 -20.95
CA GLN A 68 -4.71 -8.11 -21.32
C GLN A 68 -6.00 -8.21 -22.15
N LEU A 69 -7.06 -7.50 -21.76
CA LEU A 69 -8.31 -7.45 -22.53
C LEU A 69 -8.10 -6.82 -23.92
N GLY A 70 -7.34 -5.74 -24.01
CA GLY A 70 -6.99 -5.14 -25.31
C GLY A 70 -6.23 -6.10 -26.23
N ARG A 71 -5.25 -6.83 -25.68
CA ARG A 71 -4.50 -7.86 -26.41
C ARG A 71 -5.36 -9.06 -26.82
N PHE A 72 -6.34 -9.43 -26.00
CA PHE A 72 -7.32 -10.46 -26.35
C PHE A 72 -8.09 -10.04 -27.60
N PHE A 73 -8.75 -8.88 -27.60
CA PHE A 73 -9.52 -8.44 -28.77
C PHE A 73 -8.69 -8.29 -30.04
N LEU A 74 -7.47 -7.77 -29.94
CA LEU A 74 -6.58 -7.66 -31.11
C LEU A 74 -6.27 -9.05 -31.71
N ARG A 75 -6.01 -10.05 -30.86
CA ARG A 75 -5.74 -11.42 -31.29
C ARG A 75 -6.96 -12.07 -31.94
N GLU A 76 -8.14 -11.87 -31.36
CA GLU A 76 -9.40 -12.39 -31.90
C GLU A 76 -9.75 -11.73 -33.26
N LEU A 77 -9.51 -10.42 -33.40
CA LEU A 77 -9.66 -9.70 -34.66
C LEU A 77 -8.71 -10.23 -35.74
N GLN A 78 -7.42 -10.37 -35.43
CA GLN A 78 -6.41 -10.89 -36.35
C GLN A 78 -6.71 -12.33 -36.80
N ALA A 79 -7.38 -13.11 -35.95
CA ALA A 79 -7.80 -14.46 -36.28
C ALA A 79 -9.15 -14.53 -37.02
N GLY A 80 -9.80 -13.40 -37.30
CA GLY A 80 -11.10 -13.35 -37.97
C GLY A 80 -12.23 -13.99 -37.15
N ARG A 81 -12.10 -14.06 -35.82
CA ARG A 81 -13.10 -14.67 -34.93
C ARG A 81 -14.14 -13.69 -34.41
N LEU A 82 -13.99 -12.40 -34.71
CA LEU A 82 -14.90 -11.36 -34.28
C LEU A 82 -15.83 -10.95 -35.44
N GLY A 83 -17.10 -10.79 -35.11
CA GLY A 83 -18.13 -10.20 -35.96
C GLY A 83 -18.89 -9.12 -35.19
N HIS A 84 -19.77 -8.40 -35.89
CA HIS A 84 -20.62 -7.40 -35.28
C HIS A 84 -22.09 -7.64 -35.64
N ASP A 85 -22.94 -7.81 -34.62
CA ASP A 85 -24.32 -8.27 -34.77
C ASP A 85 -25.23 -7.29 -35.55
N HIS A 86 -24.85 -6.02 -35.62
CA HIS A 86 -25.61 -4.98 -36.32
C HIS A 86 -24.96 -4.56 -37.67
N GLY A 87 -24.01 -5.34 -38.18
CA GLY A 87 -23.38 -5.10 -39.48
C GLY A 87 -22.41 -3.90 -39.56
N GLN A 88 -22.09 -3.23 -38.45
CA GLN A 88 -21.00 -2.25 -38.39
C GLN A 88 -19.64 -2.88 -38.69
N ASP A 89 -18.69 -2.06 -39.15
CA ASP A 89 -17.30 -2.48 -39.30
C ASP A 89 -16.68 -2.75 -37.92
N ILE A 90 -16.35 -4.02 -37.68
CA ILE A 90 -15.74 -4.48 -36.43
C ILE A 90 -14.38 -3.81 -36.17
N THR A 91 -13.66 -3.41 -37.22
CA THR A 91 -12.37 -2.72 -37.11
C THR A 91 -12.55 -1.33 -36.49
N GLU A 92 -13.59 -0.61 -36.94
CA GLU A 92 -13.93 0.72 -36.41
C GLU A 92 -14.39 0.64 -34.95
N VAL A 93 -15.23 -0.36 -34.63
CA VAL A 93 -15.70 -0.62 -33.25
C VAL A 93 -14.51 -0.92 -32.32
N LEU A 94 -13.60 -1.79 -32.73
CA LEU A 94 -12.43 -2.17 -31.91
C LEU A 94 -11.39 -1.06 -31.81
N SER A 95 -11.29 -0.19 -32.82
CA SER A 95 -10.45 1.02 -32.74
C SER A 95 -10.95 1.95 -31.62
N ARG A 96 -12.26 2.25 -31.58
CA ARG A 96 -12.86 3.03 -30.49
C ARG A 96 -12.71 2.35 -29.13
N HIS A 97 -12.96 1.04 -29.07
CA HIS A 97 -12.79 0.25 -27.85
C HIS A 97 -11.34 0.31 -27.33
N GLY A 98 -10.36 0.15 -28.22
CA GLY A 98 -8.93 0.26 -27.89
C GLY A 98 -8.57 1.63 -27.32
N GLN A 99 -9.14 2.70 -27.88
CA GLN A 99 -8.96 4.05 -27.33
C GLN A 99 -9.53 4.16 -25.92
N SER A 100 -10.75 3.66 -25.68
CA SER A 100 -11.36 3.67 -24.34
C SER A 100 -10.56 2.85 -23.32
N LEU A 101 -10.00 1.70 -23.71
CA LEU A 101 -9.11 0.92 -22.84
C LEU A 101 -7.81 1.67 -22.55
N ALA A 102 -7.21 2.32 -23.55
CA ALA A 102 -6.00 3.13 -23.35
C ALA A 102 -6.26 4.28 -22.37
N ASP A 103 -7.40 4.95 -22.48
CA ASP A 103 -7.80 6.02 -21.56
C ASP A 103 -8.02 5.48 -20.13
N ALA A 104 -8.71 4.35 -20.00
CA ALA A 104 -8.92 3.70 -18.70
C ALA A 104 -7.60 3.30 -18.03
N ARG A 105 -6.64 2.80 -18.81
CA ARG A 105 -5.29 2.47 -18.32
C ARG A 105 -4.54 3.70 -17.81
N ARG A 106 -4.58 4.82 -18.53
CA ARG A 106 -3.99 6.08 -18.05
C ARG A 106 -4.60 6.53 -16.73
N HIS A 107 -5.92 6.38 -16.56
CA HIS A 107 -6.59 6.70 -15.30
C HIS A 107 -6.18 5.73 -14.17
N ALA A 108 -6.05 4.44 -14.44
CA ALA A 108 -5.59 3.46 -13.46
C ALA A 108 -4.16 3.76 -12.98
N GLN A 109 -3.26 4.12 -13.90
CA GLN A 109 -1.89 4.52 -13.59
C GLN A 109 -1.84 5.80 -12.77
N ALA A 110 -2.62 6.82 -13.15
CA ALA A 110 -2.71 8.07 -12.39
C ALA A 110 -3.25 7.83 -10.97
N LEU A 111 -4.28 6.99 -10.82
CA LEU A 111 -4.83 6.63 -9.52
C LEU A 111 -3.82 5.87 -8.65
N CYS A 112 -3.08 4.92 -9.24
CA CYS A 112 -2.02 4.20 -8.55
C CYS A 112 -0.94 5.16 -8.02
N ALA A 113 -0.53 6.14 -8.82
CA ALA A 113 0.46 7.14 -8.42
C ALA A 113 -0.03 7.97 -7.23
N VAL A 114 -1.26 8.51 -7.32
CA VAL A 114 -1.85 9.34 -6.26
C VAL A 114 -2.08 8.54 -4.97
N LEU A 115 -2.48 7.27 -5.06
CA LEU A 115 -2.65 6.40 -3.87
C LEU A 115 -1.31 6.09 -3.19
N THR A 116 -0.25 5.89 -3.99
CA THR A 116 1.10 5.64 -3.46
C THR A 116 1.65 6.90 -2.77
N GLU A 117 1.39 8.08 -3.34
CA GLU A 117 1.74 9.36 -2.72
C GLU A 117 0.98 9.57 -1.41
N ALA A 118 -0.34 9.39 -1.40
CA ALA A 118 -1.15 9.48 -0.19
C ALA A 118 -0.69 8.50 0.91
N GLN A 119 -0.31 7.28 0.53
CA GLN A 119 0.27 6.31 1.46
C GLN A 119 1.58 6.82 2.08
N ALA A 120 2.47 7.41 1.26
CA ALA A 120 3.74 7.94 1.71
C ALA A 120 3.56 9.15 2.65
N GLU A 121 2.60 10.02 2.38
CA GLU A 121 2.31 11.20 3.20
C GLU A 121 1.87 10.83 4.63
N ILE A 122 1.07 9.77 4.78
CA ILE A 122 0.58 9.34 6.11
C ILE A 122 1.57 8.45 6.86
N ASN A 123 2.74 8.15 6.30
CA ASN A 123 3.73 7.25 6.92
C ASN A 123 4.22 7.73 8.30
N ALA A 124 4.22 9.06 8.54
CA ALA A 124 4.61 9.64 9.83
C ALA A 124 3.44 9.76 10.84
N VAL A 125 2.21 9.41 10.45
CA VAL A 125 1.02 9.58 11.29
C VAL A 125 0.89 8.40 12.26
N HIS A 126 0.85 8.69 13.56
CA HIS A 126 0.69 7.68 14.62
C HIS A 126 -0.48 8.02 15.56
N SER A 127 -1.15 6.99 16.09
CA SER A 127 -2.19 7.19 17.11
C SER A 127 -1.57 7.63 18.43
N HIS A 128 -2.18 8.61 19.09
CA HIS A 128 -2.00 8.81 20.52
C HIS A 128 -3.03 7.94 21.27
N PRO A 129 -2.67 7.33 22.40
CA PRO A 129 -3.67 6.76 23.28
C PRO A 129 -4.67 7.86 23.63
N ALA A 130 -5.97 7.61 23.44
CA ALA A 130 -6.99 8.53 23.93
C ALA A 130 -6.68 8.80 25.41
N PRO A 131 -6.74 10.06 25.88
CA PRO A 131 -6.63 10.32 27.30
C PRO A 131 -7.73 9.47 27.94
N SER A 132 -7.31 8.40 28.62
CA SER A 132 -8.19 7.60 29.46
C SER A 132 -8.95 8.62 30.26
N GLY A 133 -10.27 8.73 30.05
CA GLY A 133 -11.07 9.68 30.78
C GLY A 133 -10.66 9.57 32.23
N SER A 134 -10.22 10.68 32.80
CA SER A 134 -10.03 10.83 34.22
C SER A 134 -11.41 10.70 34.86
N GLY A 135 -11.96 9.48 34.83
CA GLY A 135 -12.81 9.01 35.89
C GLY A 135 -11.89 8.97 37.08
N THR A 136 -11.84 10.10 37.78
CA THR A 136 -11.46 10.16 39.18
C THR A 136 -12.06 8.92 39.82
N PRO A 137 -11.26 7.91 40.23
CA PRO A 137 -11.77 7.03 41.24
C PRO A 137 -11.99 7.96 42.42
N ALA A 138 -13.24 8.08 42.86
CA ALA A 138 -13.52 8.60 44.18
C ALA A 138 -12.76 7.70 45.15
N HIS A 139 -11.51 8.06 45.42
CA HIS A 139 -10.69 7.48 46.46
C HIS A 139 -11.12 8.21 47.72
N ASP A 140 -12.31 7.83 48.19
CA ASP A 140 -12.62 7.98 49.60
C ASP A 140 -11.99 6.78 50.31
N GLU A 141 -11.16 7.12 51.28
CA GLU A 141 -10.56 6.28 52.31
C GLU A 141 -9.30 5.45 52.01
N ALA A 142 -8.22 5.94 52.64
CA ALA A 142 -7.19 5.20 53.38
C ALA A 142 -6.29 4.20 52.65
N TYR A 143 -5.07 4.62 52.31
CA TYR A 143 -3.84 3.85 52.58
C TYR A 143 -2.64 4.81 52.66
N ASP A 144 -2.27 5.13 53.91
CA ASP A 144 -0.96 5.66 54.28
C ASP A 144 0.02 4.49 54.33
N GLY A 145 1.11 4.56 53.58
CA GLY A 145 2.22 3.60 53.71
C GLY A 145 2.64 2.85 52.44
N ASP A 146 3.07 3.53 51.37
CA ASP A 146 4.06 2.93 50.44
C ASP A 146 4.92 3.95 49.67
N ARG A 147 5.35 5.01 50.36
CA ARG A 147 6.38 5.93 49.82
C ARG A 147 7.81 5.49 50.18
N ALA A 148 7.97 4.38 50.88
CA ALA A 148 9.26 3.84 51.30
C ALA A 148 9.89 2.89 50.25
N GLY A 149 9.09 2.20 49.43
CA GLY A 149 9.60 1.22 48.46
C GLY A 149 10.33 1.82 47.26
N ALA A 150 9.81 2.91 46.68
CA ALA A 150 10.39 3.53 45.48
C ALA A 150 11.71 4.27 45.75
N SER A 151 11.96 4.68 47.00
CA SER A 151 13.21 5.33 47.39
C SER A 151 14.35 4.34 47.68
N LEU A 152 14.04 3.04 47.90
CA LEU A 152 15.04 1.99 48.14
C LEU A 152 15.57 1.36 46.84
N ALA A 153 14.78 1.35 45.77
CA ALA A 153 15.22 0.80 44.47
C ALA A 153 16.19 1.73 43.70
N ALA A 154 16.24 3.02 44.04
CA ALA A 154 17.13 3.99 43.40
C ALA A 154 18.59 3.90 43.88
N VAL A 155 18.86 3.13 44.95
CA VAL A 155 20.19 3.00 45.56
C VAL A 155 21.04 1.92 44.88
N ASP A 156 20.40 1.03 44.09
CA ASP A 156 21.03 -0.14 43.48
C ASP A 156 21.34 0.02 41.97
N PHE A 157 21.09 1.22 41.41
CA PHE A 157 21.43 1.53 40.01
C PHE A 157 22.74 2.31 39.93
N PRO A 158 23.76 1.80 39.21
CA PRO A 158 25.09 2.40 39.27
C PRO A 158 25.20 3.82 38.71
N ILE A 159 24.28 4.31 37.87
CA ILE A 159 24.23 5.71 37.41
C ILE A 159 22.77 6.10 37.03
N PRO A 160 22.15 7.15 37.60
CA PRO A 160 20.85 7.65 37.16
C PRO A 160 20.94 8.37 35.80
N ILE A 161 19.91 8.25 34.95
CA ILE A 161 19.86 8.80 33.57
C ILE A 161 20.03 10.35 33.53
N THR A 162 19.88 11.02 34.67
CA THR A 162 20.12 12.46 34.82
C THR A 162 21.61 12.83 34.94
N HIS A 163 22.53 11.86 34.89
CA HIS A 163 23.97 12.14 34.96
C HIS A 163 24.46 12.88 33.69
N PRO A 164 25.10 14.06 33.83
CA PRO A 164 25.49 14.91 32.69
C PRO A 164 26.61 14.33 31.79
N THR A 165 27.22 13.20 32.16
CA THR A 165 28.28 12.54 31.40
C THR A 165 27.80 11.67 30.24
N LEU A 166 26.50 11.35 30.14
CA LEU A 166 25.93 10.57 29.03
C LEU A 166 25.55 11.40 27.79
N LEU A 167 25.63 12.74 27.89
CA LEU A 167 25.34 13.69 26.80
C LEU A 167 26.59 14.26 26.12
N ALA A 168 27.77 13.66 26.33
CA ALA A 168 28.98 14.08 25.64
C ALA A 168 28.88 13.75 24.14
N GLN A 169 28.69 14.78 23.30
CA GLN A 169 28.86 14.68 21.85
C GLN A 169 30.32 14.27 21.54
N PRO A 170 30.56 13.36 20.58
CA PRO A 170 31.92 13.04 20.16
C PRO A 170 32.56 14.26 19.47
N PRO A 171 33.87 14.50 19.67
CA PRO A 171 34.57 15.61 19.03
C PRO A 171 34.71 15.40 17.53
N ASP A 172 34.58 16.51 16.79
CA ASP A 172 34.89 16.64 15.37
C ASP A 172 36.20 15.92 15.04
N SER A 173 36.10 14.86 14.25
CA SER A 173 37.26 14.24 13.60
C SER A 173 37.19 14.60 12.13
N ASP A 174 38.11 15.50 11.76
CA ASP A 174 38.58 15.77 10.40
C ASP A 174 38.47 14.52 9.51
N ARG A 175 37.66 14.63 8.45
CA ARG A 175 37.73 13.68 7.33
C ARG A 175 38.35 14.39 6.12
N PRO A 176 39.45 13.85 5.56
CA PRO A 176 40.29 14.53 4.60
C PRO A 176 39.62 14.75 3.24
N SER A 177 39.91 15.94 2.70
CA SER A 177 39.71 16.36 1.32
C SER A 177 40.35 15.38 0.34
N GLY A 178 39.54 14.80 -0.56
CA GLY A 178 39.97 13.82 -1.55
C GLY A 178 39.12 13.85 -2.82
N ALA A 179 39.61 14.61 -3.81
CA ALA A 179 39.58 14.35 -5.25
C ALA A 179 38.23 14.21 -6.02
N GLN A 180 37.92 15.32 -6.72
CA GLN A 180 37.54 15.46 -8.14
C GLN A 180 36.20 14.92 -8.71
N PRO A 181 35.32 15.82 -9.19
CA PRO A 181 34.29 15.47 -10.17
C PRO A 181 34.84 15.33 -11.59
N ARG A 182 34.36 14.27 -12.26
CA ARG A 182 34.59 13.93 -13.67
C ARG A 182 34.06 15.01 -14.62
N ARG A 183 34.78 15.14 -15.73
CA ARG A 183 34.57 16.02 -16.89
C ARG A 183 33.14 16.02 -17.43
N SER A 184 32.63 17.23 -17.67
CA SER A 184 31.52 17.52 -18.58
C SER A 184 31.96 17.30 -20.03
N ASN A 185 31.31 16.38 -20.75
CA ASN A 185 31.32 16.38 -22.20
C ASN A 185 30.07 17.14 -22.67
N SER A 186 30.30 18.39 -23.07
CA SER A 186 29.40 19.15 -23.92
C SER A 186 29.41 18.50 -25.32
N GLN A 187 28.24 18.11 -25.82
CA GLN A 187 28.05 17.92 -27.26
C GLN A 187 27.71 19.29 -27.86
N GLU A 188 28.61 19.79 -28.70
CA GLU A 188 28.38 20.89 -29.62
C GLU A 188 27.46 20.47 -30.78
N ALA A 189 26.89 21.52 -31.38
CA ALA A 189 26.10 21.57 -32.60
C ALA A 189 26.90 21.23 -33.87
#